data_AF-A0A3B9QVJ1-F1
#
_entry.id   AF-A0A3B9QVJ1-F1
#
_cell.length_a   1.000
_cell.length_b   1.000
_cell.length_c   1.000
_cell.angle_alpha   90.00
_cell.angle_beta   90.00
_cell.angle_gamma   90.00
#
_symmetry.space_group_name_H-M   'P 1'
#
loop_
_entity.id
_entity.type
_entity.pdbx_description
1 polymer ?
#
loop_
_entity_poly.entity_id
_entity_poly.type
_entity_poly.pdbx_seq_one_letter_code
_entity_poly.pdbx_strand_id
1 'polypeptide(L)'
;RTARLAEQRTRESATPEAHARGLVTYLLGPGAKTLTMYAEAMLAARRVPALQQIIVTTHAALYDAGERAMADTFTRTGWTVRASPGEITRGFWAAVLGLALEKAALGASFNEADADAVTLMLVRLNTGDLTPTDTPTDQEHP
;
A
#
# COMPACT_ATOMS: atom_id res chain seq x y z
N ARG A 1 14.40 4.29 4.47
CA ARG A 1 14.76 5.28 3.41
C ARG A 1 13.87 5.13 2.18
N THR A 2 13.76 3.93 1.60
CA THR A 2 12.92 3.63 0.42
C THR A 2 11.45 4.04 0.58
N ALA A 3 10.80 3.67 1.68
CA ALA A 3 9.41 4.07 1.97
C ALA A 3 9.22 5.59 1.97
N ARG A 4 10.11 6.35 2.62
CA ARG A 4 10.06 7.82 2.63
C ARG A 4 10.24 8.45 1.24
N LEU A 5 11.08 7.84 0.39
CA LEU A 5 11.29 8.32 -0.98
C LEU A 5 10.10 8.01 -1.90
N ALA A 6 9.41 6.90 -1.65
CA ALA A 6 8.15 6.58 -2.31
C ALA A 6 7.10 7.64 -1.95
N GLU A 7 6.93 7.89 -0.64
CA GLU A 7 5.98 8.85 -0.10
C GLU A 7 6.18 10.27 -0.64
N GLN A 8 7.43 10.74 -0.69
CA GLN A 8 7.75 12.07 -1.24
C GLN A 8 7.36 12.21 -2.70
N ARG A 9 7.47 11.14 -3.50
CA ARG A 9 7.13 11.17 -4.93
C ARG A 9 5.64 11.16 -5.18
N THR A 10 4.87 10.56 -4.29
CA THR A 10 3.42 10.42 -4.44
C THR A 10 2.63 11.48 -3.70
N ARG A 11 3.33 12.35 -2.95
CA ARG A 11 2.70 13.39 -2.13
C ARG A 11 1.75 14.27 -2.94
N GLU A 12 2.09 14.65 -4.16
CA GLU A 12 1.26 15.55 -4.99
C GLU A 12 0.15 14.83 -5.78
N SER A 13 -0.10 13.55 -5.53
CA SER A 13 -1.12 12.79 -6.25
C SER A 13 -2.52 13.38 -6.01
N ALA A 14 -3.27 13.55 -7.10
CA ALA A 14 -4.61 14.15 -7.09
C ALA A 14 -5.69 13.24 -6.46
N THR A 15 -5.45 11.93 -6.40
CA THR A 15 -6.42 10.95 -5.85
C THR A 15 -5.73 9.90 -4.96
N PRO A 16 -6.48 9.30 -4.02
CA PRO A 16 -6.02 8.15 -3.24
C PRO A 16 -5.45 7.00 -4.08
N GLU A 17 -6.13 6.67 -5.18
CA GLU A 17 -5.72 5.61 -6.09
C GLU A 17 -4.40 5.95 -6.79
N ALA A 18 -4.22 7.19 -7.24
CA ALA A 18 -2.97 7.64 -7.85
C ALA A 18 -1.81 7.64 -6.83
N HIS A 19 -2.08 8.03 -5.58
CA HIS A 19 -1.10 7.98 -4.50
C HIS A 19 -0.65 6.55 -4.21
N ALA A 20 -1.60 5.64 -3.99
CA ALA A 20 -1.32 4.23 -3.71
C ALA A 20 -0.59 3.56 -4.89
N ARG A 21 -1.03 3.81 -6.13
CA ARG A 21 -0.38 3.28 -7.34
C ARG A 21 1.05 3.78 -7.47
N GLY A 22 1.31 5.06 -7.24
CA GLY A 22 2.66 5.60 -7.26
C GLY A 22 3.57 4.97 -6.21
N LEU A 23 3.02 4.66 -5.02
CA LEU A 23 3.78 4.02 -3.95
C LEU A 23 4.18 2.61 -4.36
N VAL A 24 3.21 1.81 -4.82
CA VAL A 24 3.43 0.43 -5.27
C VAL A 24 4.39 0.39 -6.45
N THR A 25 4.21 1.26 -7.44
CA THR A 25 5.11 1.38 -8.60
C THR A 25 6.56 1.67 -8.17
N TYR A 26 6.76 2.62 -7.26
CA TYR A 26 8.10 2.92 -6.76
C TYR A 26 8.70 1.74 -5.99
N LEU A 27 7.90 1.12 -5.13
CA LEU A 27 8.32 0.03 -4.24
C LEU A 27 8.65 -1.26 -5.02
N LEU A 28 7.90 -1.57 -6.08
CA LEU A 28 8.15 -2.72 -6.96
C LEU A 28 9.12 -2.42 -8.11
N GLY A 29 9.50 -1.16 -8.31
CA GLY A 29 10.52 -0.74 -9.28
C GLY A 29 11.81 -0.33 -8.57
N PRO A 30 12.14 0.99 -8.48
CA PRO A 30 13.35 1.49 -7.85
C PRO A 30 13.61 0.97 -6.42
N GLY A 31 12.55 0.70 -5.66
CA GLY A 31 12.61 0.21 -4.28
C GLY A 31 12.76 -1.30 -4.13
N ALA A 32 12.59 -2.07 -5.21
CA ALA A 32 12.37 -3.52 -5.15
C ALA A 32 13.50 -4.25 -4.41
N LYS A 33 14.75 -3.92 -4.71
CA LYS A 33 15.92 -4.54 -4.07
C LYS A 33 15.90 -4.40 -2.54
N THR A 34 15.45 -3.26 -2.02
CA THR A 34 15.36 -3.05 -0.56
C THR A 34 14.24 -3.88 0.04
N LEU A 35 13.11 -3.99 -0.67
CA LEU A 35 11.95 -4.77 -0.25
C LEU A 35 12.25 -6.26 -0.23
N THR A 36 12.88 -6.78 -1.28
CA THR A 36 13.29 -8.20 -1.35
C THR A 36 14.30 -8.53 -0.25
N MET A 37 15.30 -7.69 -0.02
CA MET A 37 16.26 -7.87 1.08
C MET A 37 15.57 -7.90 2.45
N TYR A 38 14.56 -7.05 2.65
CA TYR A 38 13.79 -7.06 3.89
C TYR A 38 12.96 -8.34 4.05
N ALA A 39 12.32 -8.82 2.97
CA ALA A 39 11.59 -10.08 2.98
C ALA A 39 12.50 -11.28 3.27
N GLU A 40 13.70 -11.32 2.68
CA GLU A 40 14.73 -12.33 2.98
C GLU A 40 15.14 -12.29 4.46
N ALA A 41 15.36 -11.10 5.02
CA ALA A 41 15.69 -10.93 6.42
C ALA A 41 14.57 -11.42 7.35
N MET A 42 13.29 -11.17 7.00
CA MET A 42 12.14 -11.70 7.73
C MET A 42 12.13 -13.24 7.74
N LEU A 43 12.41 -13.87 6.60
CA LEU A 43 12.47 -15.33 6.49
C LEU A 43 13.67 -15.91 7.28
N ALA A 44 14.82 -15.26 7.23
CA ALA A 44 16.01 -15.66 7.98
C ALA A 44 15.80 -15.55 9.50
N ALA A 45 15.08 -14.52 9.96
CA ALA A 45 14.79 -14.30 11.37
C ALA A 45 14.02 -15.46 12.03
N ARG A 46 13.29 -16.27 11.26
CA ARG A 46 12.66 -17.51 11.80
C ARG A 46 13.66 -18.45 12.46
N ARG A 47 14.93 -18.46 12.02
CA ARG A 47 15.98 -19.36 12.50
C ARG A 47 17.04 -18.66 13.35
N VAL A 48 17.04 -17.33 13.40
CA VAL A 48 18.09 -16.53 14.07
C VAL A 48 17.44 -15.53 15.03
N PRO A 49 17.33 -15.84 16.34
CA PRO A 49 16.65 -14.99 17.32
C PRO A 49 17.16 -13.55 17.38
N ALA A 50 18.47 -13.33 17.18
CA ALA A 50 19.04 -11.99 17.14
C ALA A 50 18.46 -11.14 15.98
N LEU A 51 18.18 -11.75 14.83
CA LEU A 51 17.52 -11.07 13.71
C LEU A 51 16.05 -10.78 14.00
N GLN A 52 15.37 -11.59 14.82
CA GLN A 52 13.96 -11.33 15.17
C GLN A 52 13.78 -9.98 15.84
N GLN A 53 14.68 -9.61 16.77
CA GLN A 53 14.62 -8.31 17.44
C GLN A 53 14.83 -7.14 16.47
N ILE A 54 15.73 -7.31 15.50
CA ILE A 54 15.94 -6.32 14.44
C ILE A 54 14.71 -6.20 13.54
N ILE A 55 14.08 -7.33 13.18
CA ILE A 55 12.86 -7.34 12.38
C ILE A 55 11.72 -6.67 13.13
N VAL A 56 11.50 -6.98 14.41
CA VAL A 56 10.43 -6.38 15.23
C VAL A 56 10.58 -4.85 15.28
N THR A 57 11.77 -4.36 15.60
CA THR A 57 12.05 -2.91 15.68
C THR A 57 11.92 -2.23 14.32
N THR A 58 12.43 -2.84 13.26
CA THR A 58 12.30 -2.32 11.89
C THR A 58 10.84 -2.29 11.44
N HIS A 59 10.08 -3.33 11.75
CA HIS A 59 8.66 -3.44 11.39
C HIS A 59 7.83 -2.39 12.13
N ALA A 60 8.07 -2.21 13.43
CA ALA A 60 7.41 -1.16 14.21
C ALA A 60 7.69 0.23 13.64
N ALA A 61 8.95 0.55 13.31
CA ALA A 61 9.31 1.83 12.72
C ALA A 61 8.71 2.05 11.32
N LEU A 62 8.61 0.98 10.51
CA LEU A 62 7.98 1.03 9.19
C LEU A 62 6.48 1.33 9.29
N TYR A 63 5.81 0.69 10.24
CA TYR A 63 4.38 0.83 10.45
C TYR A 63 4.03 2.18 11.05
N ASP A 64 4.75 2.63 12.08
CA ASP A 64 4.55 3.96 12.66
C ASP A 64 4.77 5.08 11.63
N ALA A 65 5.81 4.95 10.79
CA ALA A 65 6.04 5.91 9.72
C ALA A 65 4.93 5.89 8.66
N GLY A 66 4.44 4.70 8.29
CA GLY A 66 3.34 4.54 7.34
C GLY A 66 2.02 5.09 7.88
N GLU A 67 1.72 4.83 9.15
CA GLU A 67 0.52 5.31 9.82
C GLU A 67 0.49 6.83 9.89
N ARG A 68 1.61 7.45 10.26
CA ARG A 68 1.75 8.91 10.25
C ARG A 68 1.61 9.51 8.85
N ALA A 69 2.16 8.86 7.82
CA ALA A 69 2.03 9.31 6.44
C ALA A 69 0.58 9.19 5.93
N MET A 70 -0.11 8.10 6.26
CA MET A 70 -1.52 7.90 5.94
C MET A 70 -2.40 8.95 6.65
N ALA A 71 -2.16 9.22 7.93
CA ALA A 71 -2.89 10.24 8.68
C ALA A 71 -2.68 11.67 8.11
N ASP A 72 -1.44 12.02 7.71
CA ASP A 72 -1.15 13.29 7.02
C ASP A 72 -1.89 13.37 5.68
N THR A 73 -1.88 12.28 4.91
CA THR A 73 -2.59 12.20 3.63
C THR A 73 -4.09 12.38 3.81
N PHE A 74 -4.73 11.73 4.79
CA PHE A 74 -6.17 11.92 5.07
C PHE A 74 -6.48 13.35 5.48
N THR A 75 -5.67 13.93 6.38
CA THR A 75 -5.87 15.32 6.85
C THR A 75 -5.77 16.31 5.70
N ARG A 76 -4.75 16.15 4.84
CA ARG A 76 -4.49 17.07 3.72
C ARG A 76 -5.51 16.95 2.59
N THR A 77 -6.01 15.74 2.32
CA THR A 77 -6.90 15.47 1.19
C THR A 77 -8.38 15.49 1.56
N GLY A 78 -8.71 15.47 2.86
CA GLY A 78 -10.08 15.30 3.34
C GLY A 78 -10.64 13.90 3.07
N TRP A 79 -9.78 12.92 2.74
CA TRP A 79 -10.22 11.57 2.38
C TRP A 79 -10.84 10.85 3.58
N THR A 80 -12.10 10.44 3.42
CA THR A 80 -12.83 9.62 4.38
C THR A 80 -12.62 8.13 4.11
N VAL A 81 -12.22 7.40 5.14
CA VAL A 81 -11.95 5.95 5.08
C VAL A 81 -12.70 5.19 6.16
N ARG A 82 -12.98 3.91 5.90
CA ARG A 82 -13.70 3.02 6.83
C ARG A 82 -12.81 2.44 7.94
N ALA A 83 -11.52 2.26 7.65
CA ALA A 83 -10.54 1.67 8.56
C ALA A 83 -9.59 2.72 9.13
N SER A 84 -9.00 2.44 10.30
CA SER A 84 -8.01 3.32 10.91
C SER A 84 -6.74 3.43 10.06
N PRO A 85 -5.96 4.53 10.16
CA PRO A 85 -4.69 4.66 9.46
C PRO A 85 -3.73 3.48 9.68
N GLY A 86 -3.69 2.92 10.90
CA GLY A 86 -2.87 1.77 11.23
C GLY A 86 -3.31 0.47 10.54
N GLU A 87 -4.62 0.21 10.46
CA GLU A 87 -5.17 -0.97 9.75
C GLU A 87 -4.88 -0.91 8.25
N ILE A 88 -5.08 0.26 7.65
CA ILE A 88 -4.80 0.50 6.22
C ILE A 88 -3.30 0.32 5.95
N THR A 89 -2.45 0.89 6.80
CA THR A 89 -0.99 0.74 6.70
C THR A 89 -0.55 -0.72 6.77
N ARG A 90 -1.16 -1.51 7.68
CA ARG A 90 -0.87 -2.94 7.79
C ARG A 90 -1.27 -3.71 6.53
N GLY A 91 -2.48 -3.47 6.02
CA GLY A 91 -2.97 -4.11 4.79
C GLY A 91 -2.10 -3.77 3.58
N PHE A 92 -1.71 -2.50 3.46
CA PHE A 92 -0.81 -2.03 2.41
C PHE A 92 0.55 -2.75 2.45
N TRP A 93 1.23 -2.77 3.60
CA TRP A 93 2.56 -3.40 3.69
C TRP A 93 2.51 -4.91 3.46
N ALA A 94 1.46 -5.59 3.94
CA ALA A 94 1.27 -7.02 3.67
C ALA A 94 1.17 -7.30 2.16
N ALA A 95 0.35 -6.53 1.46
CA ALA A 95 0.19 -6.66 0.01
C ALA A 95 1.49 -6.34 -0.76
N VAL A 96 2.15 -5.23 -0.43
CA VAL A 96 3.40 -4.83 -1.10
C VAL A 96 4.50 -5.87 -0.91
N LEU A 97 4.62 -6.46 0.29
CA LEU A 97 5.61 -7.52 0.54
C LEU A 97 5.29 -8.78 -0.26
N GLY A 98 4.00 -9.15 -0.37
CA GLY A 98 3.55 -10.26 -1.21
C GLY A 98 3.90 -10.05 -2.69
N LEU A 99 3.51 -8.89 -3.24
CA LEU A 99 3.82 -8.51 -4.62
C LEU A 99 5.33 -8.46 -4.89
N ALA A 100 6.13 -7.94 -3.95
CA ALA A 100 7.58 -7.89 -4.09
C ALA A 100 8.20 -9.31 -4.10
N LEU A 101 7.65 -10.22 -3.30
CA LEU A 101 8.09 -11.62 -3.27
C LEU A 101 7.71 -12.35 -4.56
N GLU A 102 6.48 -12.18 -5.05
CA GLU A 102 6.02 -12.74 -6.33
C GLU A 102 6.86 -12.21 -7.49
N LYS A 103 7.09 -10.89 -7.55
CA LYS A 103 7.93 -10.28 -8.58
C LYS A 103 9.36 -10.82 -8.57
N ALA A 104 9.93 -10.99 -7.38
CA ALA A 104 11.26 -11.58 -7.25
C ALA A 104 11.30 -13.05 -7.70
N ALA A 105 10.23 -13.82 -7.46
CA ALA A 105 10.15 -15.23 -7.82
C ALA A 105 9.85 -15.45 -9.33
N LEU A 106 8.95 -14.64 -9.90
CA LEU A 106 8.44 -14.80 -11.27
C LEU A 106 9.29 -14.05 -12.31
N GLY A 107 10.06 -13.04 -11.90
CA GLY A 107 10.91 -12.27 -12.80
C GLY A 107 10.12 -11.66 -13.96
N ALA A 108 10.53 -11.95 -15.20
CA ALA A 108 9.88 -11.42 -16.40
C ALA A 108 8.43 -11.91 -16.60
N SER A 109 8.01 -12.99 -15.91
CA SER A 109 6.65 -13.51 -15.95
C SER A 109 5.71 -12.80 -14.97
N PHE A 110 6.22 -11.89 -14.14
CA PHE A 110 5.39 -11.10 -13.24
C PHE A 110 4.52 -10.11 -14.03
N ASN A 111 3.21 -10.16 -13.81
CA ASN A 111 2.27 -9.27 -14.46
C ASN A 111 2.05 -8.01 -13.60
N GLU A 112 2.55 -6.87 -14.07
CA GLU A 112 2.38 -5.59 -13.36
C GLU A 112 0.90 -5.19 -13.19
N ALA A 113 0.00 -5.68 -14.05
CA ALA A 113 -1.44 -5.43 -13.92
C ALA A 113 -2.02 -6.09 -12.65
N ASP A 114 -1.42 -7.17 -12.15
CA ASP A 114 -1.86 -7.81 -10.91
C ASP A 114 -1.53 -6.93 -9.69
N ALA A 115 -0.36 -6.25 -9.72
CA ALA A 115 0.00 -5.26 -8.70
C ALA A 115 -0.95 -4.05 -8.70
N ASP A 116 -1.35 -3.59 -9.89
CA ASP A 116 -2.36 -2.53 -10.03
C ASP A 116 -3.73 -2.96 -9.49
N ALA A 117 -4.15 -4.19 -9.77
CA ALA A 117 -5.42 -4.73 -9.28
C ALA A 117 -5.44 -4.84 -7.74
N VAL A 118 -4.36 -5.32 -7.13
CA VAL A 118 -4.21 -5.38 -5.66
C VAL A 118 -4.25 -3.97 -5.05
N THR A 119 -3.57 -3.01 -5.68
CA THR A 119 -3.58 -1.61 -5.24
C THR A 119 -5.00 -1.03 -5.25
N LEU A 120 -5.72 -1.22 -6.36
CA LEU A 120 -7.08 -0.73 -6.51
C LEU A 120 -8.04 -1.39 -5.52
N MET A 121 -7.90 -2.71 -5.31
CA MET A 121 -8.65 -3.44 -4.31
C MET A 121 -8.45 -2.84 -2.92
N LEU A 122 -7.20 -2.59 -2.51
CA LEU A 122 -6.90 -2.00 -1.21
C LEU A 122 -7.51 -0.60 -1.05
N VAL A 123 -7.44 0.25 -2.06
CA VAL A 123 -8.05 1.58 -1.96
C VAL A 123 -9.56 1.47 -1.83
N ARG A 124 -10.21 0.64 -2.66
CA ARG A 124 -11.67 0.46 -2.67
C ARG A 124 -12.22 -0.13 -1.38
N LEU A 125 -11.51 -1.09 -0.78
CA LEU A 125 -11.89 -1.67 0.51
C LEU A 125 -11.89 -0.63 1.64
N ASN A 126 -11.05 0.41 1.50
CA ASN A 126 -10.85 1.42 2.53
C ASN A 126 -11.67 2.70 2.29
N THR A 127 -12.04 3.01 1.05
CA THR A 127 -12.99 4.09 0.75
C THR A 127 -14.39 3.70 1.23
N GLY A 128 -15.06 4.57 2.01
CA GLY A 128 -16.51 4.48 2.19
C GLY A 128 -17.18 4.71 0.83
N ASP A 129 -18.16 3.87 0.48
CA ASP A 129 -18.78 3.77 -0.84
C ASP A 129 -18.77 5.08 -1.64
N LEU A 130 -18.17 5.06 -2.84
CA LEU A 130 -18.69 5.88 -3.93
C LEU A 130 -20.07 5.31 -4.23
N THR A 131 -21.12 5.86 -3.62
CA THR A 131 -22.47 5.61 -4.09
C THR A 131 -22.53 5.99 -5.57
N PRO A 132 -22.85 5.07 -6.50
CA PRO A 132 -23.31 5.48 -7.81
C PRO A 132 -24.53 6.34 -7.57
N THR A 133 -24.53 7.55 -8.13
CA THR A 133 -25.74 8.36 -8.22
C THR A 133 -26.65 7.71 -9.25
N ASP A 134 -27.26 6.58 -8.93
CA ASP A 134 -28.44 6.11 -9.63
C ASP A 134 -29.62 6.83 -8.97
N THR A 135 -29.91 8.03 -9.48
CA THR A 135 -31.27 8.52 -9.45
C THR A 135 -32.00 7.77 -10.56
N PRO A 136 -32.93 6.84 -10.27
CA PRO A 136 -33.85 6.41 -11.28
C PRO A 136 -34.64 7.65 -11.67
N THR A 137 -34.47 8.06 -12.93
CA THR A 137 -35.39 9.01 -13.54
C THR A 137 -36.71 8.27 -13.68
N ASP A 138 -37.58 8.37 -12.68
CA ASP A 138 -38.99 8.07 -12.86
C ASP A 138 -39.59 9.18 -13.73
N GLN A 139 -39.36 9.05 -15.04
CA GLN A 139 -40.33 9.48 -16.01
C GLN A 139 -41.46 8.45 -16.00
N GLU A 140 -42.56 8.78 -15.36
CA GLU A 140 -43.87 8.34 -15.83
C GLU A 140 -44.93 9.39 -15.44
N HIS A 141 -45.22 10.26 -16.42
CA HIS A 141 -46.50 10.95 -16.54
C HIS A 141 -47.61 9.92 -16.78
N PRO A 142 -48.81 10.17 -16.24
CA PRO A 142 -49.85 10.71 -17.12
C PRO A 142 -50.36 12.11 -16.71
#